data_AF-A0A2W7QAC7-F1
#
_entry.id   AF-A0A2W7QAC7-F1
#
_cell.length_a   1.000
_cell.length_b   1.000
_cell.length_c   1.000
_cell.angle_alpha   90.00
_cell.angle_beta   90.00
_cell.angle_gamma   90.00
#
_symmetry.space_group_name_H-M   'P 1'
#
loop_
_entity.id
_entity.type
_entity.pdbx_description
1 polymer ?
#
loop_
_entity_poly.entity_id
_entity_poly.type
_entity_poly.pdbx_seq_one_letter_code
_entity_poly.pdbx_strand_id
1 'polypeptide(L)'
;MTMLSLNPSSIPGLTRPHWGHGPLHMFKTEVINQIGPWKSMREVEWETLKWVDWYNNRRLFGPIGYITPAEAEEAFYANLNTLDMVA
;
A
#
# COMPACT_ATOMS: atom_id res chain seq x y z
N MET A 1 3.23 -6.89 10.57
CA MET A 1 2.03 -6.49 9.81
C MET A 1 2.21 -5.04 9.38
N THR A 2 3.10 -4.81 8.42
CA THR A 2 3.54 -3.47 8.03
C THR A 2 2.56 -2.94 6.99
N MET A 3 1.53 -2.23 7.45
CA MET A 3 0.78 -1.37 6.54
C MET A 3 1.58 -0.08 6.36
N LEU A 4 2.03 0.15 5.14
CA LEU A 4 2.28 1.46 4.56
C LEU A 4 3.39 2.28 5.23
N SER A 5 4.64 1.94 4.90
CA SER A 5 5.70 2.95 4.86
C SER A 5 6.20 3.26 3.45
N LEU A 6 5.33 3.15 2.44
CA LEU A 6 5.49 4.01 1.26
C LEU A 6 5.08 5.44 1.65
N ASN A 7 5.86 6.03 2.56
CA ASN A 7 5.88 7.45 2.81
C ASN A 7 6.30 8.11 1.48
N PRO A 8 5.46 8.94 0.85
CA PRO A 8 5.79 9.58 -0.42
C PRO A 8 7.04 10.45 -0.35
N SER A 9 7.44 10.87 0.86
CA SER A 9 8.69 11.59 1.13
C SER A 9 9.95 10.75 0.87
N SER A 10 9.81 9.42 0.84
CA SER A 10 10.90 8.47 0.60
C SER A 10 11.12 8.21 -0.89
N ILE A 11 10.21 8.63 -1.78
CA ILE A 11 10.31 8.43 -3.23
C ILE A 11 10.72 9.76 -3.88
N PRO A 12 12.01 9.94 -4.24
CA PRO A 12 12.47 11.19 -4.84
C PRO A 12 11.83 11.40 -6.22
N GLY A 13 11.18 12.54 -6.41
CA GLY A 13 10.49 12.91 -7.67
C GLY A 13 8.98 13.10 -7.55
N LEU A 14 8.36 12.70 -6.44
CA LEU A 14 6.93 12.89 -6.21
C LEU A 14 6.67 14.21 -5.46
N THR A 15 6.57 15.33 -6.19
CA THR A 15 6.16 16.61 -5.60
C THR A 15 4.76 16.49 -4.99
N ARG A 16 4.66 16.77 -3.68
CA ARG A 16 3.49 16.62 -2.81
C ARG A 16 2.13 16.80 -3.53
N PRO A 17 1.23 15.81 -3.51
CA PRO A 17 -0.17 16.04 -3.78
C PRO A 17 -1.02 15.89 -2.50
N HIS A 18 -2.03 16.76 -2.40
CA HIS A 18 -3.25 16.67 -1.60
C HIS A 18 -3.76 15.22 -1.35
N TRP A 19 -3.34 14.56 -0.27
CA TRP A 19 -3.76 13.19 0.01
C TRP A 19 -5.20 13.10 0.56
N GLY A 20 -6.19 13.13 -0.35
CA GLY A 20 -7.55 12.65 -0.12
C GLY A 20 -7.77 11.18 -0.52
N HIS A 21 -6.78 10.56 -1.18
CA HIS A 21 -6.92 9.24 -1.84
C HIS A 21 -5.80 8.27 -1.47
N GLY A 22 -5.46 8.19 -0.19
CA GLY A 22 -4.55 7.17 0.31
C GLY A 22 -5.19 5.77 0.32
N PRO A 23 -4.40 4.73 0.63
CA PRO A 23 -4.87 3.35 0.77
C PRO A 23 -6.06 3.21 1.73
N LEU A 24 -6.13 4.05 2.77
CA LEU A 24 -7.26 4.10 3.70
C LEU A 24 -8.58 4.53 3.02
N HIS A 25 -8.51 5.46 2.07
CA HIS A 25 -9.67 5.89 1.29
C HIS A 25 -10.12 4.77 0.34
N MET A 26 -9.17 4.07 -0.28
CA MET A 26 -9.44 2.91 -1.12
C MET A 26 -10.08 1.79 -0.29
N PHE A 27 -9.54 1.45 0.88
CA PHE A 27 -10.11 0.46 1.79
C PHE A 27 -11.55 0.77 2.18
N LYS A 28 -11.84 2.02 2.57
CA LYS A 28 -13.21 2.43 2.91
C LYS A 28 -14.17 2.29 1.71
N THR A 29 -13.71 2.60 0.51
CA THR A 29 -14.53 2.57 -0.70
C THR A 29 -14.72 1.15 -1.26
N GLU A 30 -13.65 0.37 -1.35
CA GLU A 30 -13.60 -0.94 -1.98
C GLU A 30 -14.05 -2.07 -1.04
N VAL A 31 -13.84 -1.94 0.27
CA VAL A 31 -14.20 -2.97 1.26
C VAL A 31 -15.44 -2.53 2.01
N ILE A 32 -15.32 -1.50 2.86
CA ILE A 32 -16.34 -1.13 3.84
C ILE A 32 -17.67 -0.76 3.18
N ASN A 33 -17.61 0.03 2.10
CA ASN A 33 -18.80 0.52 1.40
C ASN A 33 -19.38 -0.46 0.37
N GLN A 34 -18.57 -1.32 -0.25
CA GLN A 34 -19.02 -2.22 -1.33
C GLN A 34 -19.44 -3.61 -0.85
N ILE A 35 -18.87 -4.13 0.24
CA ILE A 35 -19.10 -5.52 0.70
C ILE A 35 -20.16 -5.59 1.81
N GLY A 36 -20.50 -4.48 2.46
CA GLY A 36 -21.49 -4.43 3.54
C GLY A 36 -22.93 -4.74 3.10
N PRO A 37 -23.83 -5.17 4.01
CA PRO A 37 -23.76 -5.00 5.47
C PRO A 37 -23.02 -6.11 6.23
N TRP A 38 -22.20 -5.70 7.19
CA TRP A 38 -21.33 -6.55 8.01
C TRP A 38 -22.08 -7.16 9.18
N LYS A 39 -21.94 -8.47 9.38
CA LYS A 39 -22.65 -9.20 10.46
C LYS A 39 -21.82 -9.32 11.74
N SER A 40 -20.50 -9.18 11.65
CA SER A 40 -19.60 -9.24 12.80
C SER A 40 -18.25 -8.57 12.52
N MET A 41 -17.53 -8.21 13.59
CA MET A 41 -16.17 -7.68 13.49
C MET A 41 -15.21 -8.67 12.82
N ARG A 42 -15.36 -9.97 13.07
CA ARG A 42 -14.53 -11.02 12.46
C ARG A 42 -14.63 -11.05 10.93
N GLU A 43 -15.80 -10.75 10.38
CA GLU A 43 -16.01 -10.68 8.93
C GLU A 43 -15.23 -9.49 8.33
N VAL A 44 -15.26 -8.35 9.01
CA VAL A 44 -14.48 -7.16 8.63
C VAL A 44 -12.98 -7.45 8.71
N GLU A 45 -12.51 -8.11 9.76
CA GLU A 45 -11.10 -8.50 9.90
C GLU A 45 -10.65 -9.42 8.77
N TRP A 46 -11.46 -10.42 8.43
CA TRP A 46 -11.14 -11.37 7.35
C TRP A 46 -11.08 -10.69 5.98
N GLU A 47 -12.06 -9.83 5.66
CA GLU A 47 -12.04 -9.09 4.39
C GLU A 47 -10.92 -8.03 4.36
N THR A 48 -10.54 -7.48 5.52
CA THR A 48 -9.37 -6.60 5.62
C THR A 48 -8.08 -7.35 5.29
N LEU A 49 -7.90 -8.56 5.83
CA LEU A 49 -6.72 -9.38 5.54
C LEU A 49 -6.60 -9.70 4.04
N LYS A 50 -7.71 -10.08 3.40
CA LYS A 50 -7.75 -10.33 1.96
C LYS A 50 -7.43 -9.08 1.15
N TRP A 51 -8.01 -7.94 1.53
CA TRP A 51 -7.78 -6.68 0.83
C TRP A 51 -6.33 -6.24 0.95
N VAL A 52 -5.72 -6.36 2.14
CA VAL A 52 -4.30 -6.04 2.35
C VAL A 52 -3.40 -6.96 1.54
N ASP A 53 -3.64 -8.26 1.52
CA ASP A 53 -2.88 -9.21 0.70
C ASP A 53 -2.96 -8.85 -0.79
N TRP A 54 -4.18 -8.62 -1.29
CA TRP A 54 -4.38 -8.23 -2.68
C TRP A 54 -3.70 -6.89 -3.01
N TYR A 55 -3.86 -5.88 -2.16
CA TYR A 55 -3.30 -4.56 -2.36
C TYR A 55 -1.77 -4.60 -2.42
N ASN A 56 -1.12 -5.35 -1.52
CA ASN A 56 0.33 -5.38 -1.42
C ASN A 56 0.99 -6.31 -2.42
N ASN A 57 0.38 -7.47 -2.71
CA ASN A 57 1.04 -8.54 -3.46
C ASN A 57 0.49 -8.72 -4.88
N ARG A 58 -0.64 -8.10 -5.23
CA ARG A 58 -1.32 -8.34 -6.52
C ARG A 58 -1.74 -7.08 -7.25
N ARG A 59 -1.93 -5.95 -6.55
CA ARG A 59 -2.32 -4.68 -7.16
C ARG A 59 -1.13 -4.04 -7.84
N LEU A 60 -1.18 -3.93 -9.16
CA LEU A 60 -0.14 -3.28 -9.95
C LEU A 60 -0.39 -1.77 -10.02
N PHE A 61 0.65 -0.98 -9.77
CA PHE A 61 0.59 0.46 -9.88
C PHE A 61 1.35 0.94 -11.11
N GLY A 62 0.62 1.41 -12.12
CA GLY A 62 1.20 1.99 -13.34
C GLY A 62 2.22 3.11 -13.09
N PRO A 63 2.00 4.05 -12.14
CA PRO A 63 2.94 5.14 -11.86
C PRO A 63 4.31 4.72 -11.32
N ILE A 64 4.43 3.52 -10.74
CA ILE A 64 5.69 2.98 -10.21
C ILE A 64 6.30 1.90 -11.11
N GLY A 65 5.81 1.77 -12.36
CA GLY A 65 6.35 0.82 -13.33
C GLY A 65 5.63 -0.52 -13.41
N TYR A 66 4.35 -0.59 -13.03
CA TYR A 66 3.54 -1.82 -13.03
C TYR A 66 4.09 -2.93 -12.12
N ILE A 67 4.71 -2.54 -11.02
CA ILE A 67 5.13 -3.44 -9.95
C ILE A 67 4.15 -3.34 -8.77
N THR A 68 4.15 -4.35 -7.93
CA THR A 68 3.35 -4.38 -6.70
C THR A 68 3.96 -3.46 -5.63
N PRO A 69 3.17 -2.95 -4.67
CA PRO A 69 3.70 -2.18 -3.55
C PRO A 69 4.78 -2.92 -2.76
N ALA A 70 4.64 -4.23 -2.58
CA ALA A 70 5.64 -5.05 -1.88
C ALA A 70 6.98 -5.05 -2.64
N GLU A 71 6.96 -5.28 -3.95
CA GLU A 71 8.18 -5.23 -4.77
C GLU A 71 8.82 -3.84 -4.79
N ALA A 72 8.01 -2.79 -4.82
CA ALA A 72 8.51 -1.41 -4.76
C ALA A 72 9.16 -1.10 -3.40
N GLU A 73 8.60 -1.61 -2.31
CA GLU A 73 9.15 -1.48 -0.96
C GLU A 73 10.46 -2.28 -0.81
N GLU A 74 10.51 -3.51 -1.30
CA GLU A 74 11.74 -4.32 -1.32
C GLU A 74 12.85 -3.64 -2.13
N ALA A 75 12.55 -3.13 -3.32
CA ALA A 75 13.51 -2.41 -4.14
C ALA A 75 14.01 -1.13 -3.44
N PHE A 76 13.12 -0.43 -2.74
CA PHE A 76 13.47 0.76 -1.97
C PHE A 76 14.42 0.43 -0.81
N TYR A 77 14.13 -0.60 -0.02
CA TYR A 77 14.99 -1.03 1.09
C TYR A 77 16.32 -1.62 0.62
N ALA A 78 16.32 -2.39 -0.48
CA ALA A 78 17.55 -2.87 -1.09
C ALA A 78 18.45 -1.69 -1.50
N ASN A 79 17.88 -0.68 -2.17
CA ASN A 79 18.61 0.51 -2.58
C ASN A 79 19.13 1.32 -1.38
N LEU A 80 18.30 1.56 -0.35
CA LEU A 80 18.70 2.19 0.91
C LEU A 80 19.88 1.47 1.56
N ASN A 81 19.84 0.14 1.63
CA ASN A 81 20.90 -0.65 2.22
C ASN A 81 22.20 -0.55 1.41
N THR A 82 22.12 -0.54 0.07
CA THR A 82 23.30 -0.23 -0.77
C THR A 82 23.82 1.19 -0.58
N LEU A 83 22.96 2.19 -0.39
CA LEU A 83 23.38 3.56 -0.13
C LEU A 83 24.08 3.70 1.24
N ASP A 84 23.63 2.95 2.25
CA ASP A 84 24.25 2.89 3.57
C ASP A 84 25.60 2.13 3.55
N MET A 85 25.74 1.09 2.72
CA MET A 85 26.99 0.34 2.55
C MET A 85 28.07 1.08 1.73
N VAL A 86 27.70 2.12 0.98
CA VAL A 86 28.61 2.90 0.11
C VAL A 86 28.99 4.25 0.73
N ALA A 87 28.34 4.65 1.82
CA ALA A 87 28.65 5.86 2.60
C ALA A 87 29.74 5.63 3.66
#